data_AF-A0A3D4USG2-F1
#
_entry.id   AF-A0A3D4USG2-F1
#
_cell.length_a   1.000
_cell.length_b   1.000
_cell.length_c   1.000
_cell.angle_alpha   90.00
_cell.angle_beta   90.00
_cell.angle_gamma   90.00
#
_symmetry.space_group_name_H-M   'P 1'
#
loop_
_entity.id
_entity.type
_entity.pdbx_description
1 polymer ?
#
loop_
_entity_poly.entity_id
_entity_poly.type
_entity_poly.pdbx_seq_one_letter_code
_entity_poly.pdbx_strand_id
1 'polypeptide(L)'
;SFFQFVNIWSFTTHAWNFDNDLISRGYNAGTYLQFKNLWSFNINANANFDTISDRITRGGPTFMMPGSWNFNFNINSNRSKRLAGGTGQFHREDRVGEYDHFFWGYLSYRPTTFIQISLEPEFGFQKDVDQFVQTRSRDAAALDDDQTFGNRYVFSDIDQTNFSTSFRLNWTFNTKMSLQTYIRPFIASGKYYNLKEFNNPGGFGFDIYGEDQGTITKNNDGTQTVDPDGAGGEDAFTVRPLDFNVSSLQGNAVFRWEYNPGSTFFLVWQQQRSGFRPNGEFNFGNDFGNLLDPEPTNVFLVKFSYWFGG
;
A
#
# COMPACT_ATOMS: atom_id res chain seq x y z
N SER A 1 -23.42 -26.99 21.26
CA SER A 1 -23.26 -25.68 20.58
C SER A 1 -21.81 -25.22 20.71
N PHE A 2 -21.10 -25.09 19.57
CA PHE A 2 -19.68 -24.71 19.45
C PHE A 2 -19.45 -23.20 19.36
N PHE A 3 -20.46 -22.46 18.88
CA PHE A 3 -20.40 -21.03 18.65
C PHE A 3 -20.92 -20.25 19.85
N GLN A 4 -20.26 -19.13 20.14
CA GLN A 4 -20.72 -18.09 21.05
C GLN A 4 -21.54 -17.03 20.30
N PHE A 5 -21.13 -16.69 19.08
CA PHE A 5 -21.79 -15.68 18.26
C PHE A 5 -21.62 -16.01 16.78
N VAL A 6 -22.68 -15.81 16.01
CA VAL A 6 -22.72 -15.99 14.56
C VAL A 6 -23.42 -14.79 13.97
N ASN A 7 -22.78 -14.12 13.02
CA ASN A 7 -23.36 -13.02 12.26
C ASN A 7 -23.12 -13.26 10.78
N ILE A 8 -24.20 -13.17 10.00
CA ILE A 8 -24.21 -13.35 8.56
C ILE A 8 -24.89 -12.13 7.99
N TRP A 9 -24.35 -11.58 6.91
CA TRP A 9 -24.95 -10.43 6.24
C TRP A 9 -24.73 -10.54 4.73
N SER A 10 -25.61 -9.86 4.01
CA SER A 10 -25.43 -9.54 2.60
C SER A 10 -26.14 -8.24 2.28
N PHE A 11 -25.56 -7.41 1.43
CA PHE A 11 -26.18 -6.18 0.97
C PHE A 11 -25.71 -5.82 -0.44
N THR A 12 -26.46 -4.94 -1.09
CA THR A 12 -26.07 -4.34 -2.37
C THR A 12 -25.81 -2.86 -2.19
N THR A 13 -24.82 -2.33 -2.90
CA THR A 13 -24.55 -0.89 -2.99
C THR A 13 -24.88 -0.39 -4.37
N HIS A 14 -25.47 0.79 -4.45
CA HIS A 14 -25.72 1.52 -5.69
C HIS A 14 -25.53 3.02 -5.42
N ALA A 15 -24.80 3.73 -6.27
CA ALA A 15 -24.62 5.17 -6.17
C ALA A 15 -24.61 5.82 -7.56
N TRP A 16 -25.15 7.04 -7.62
CA TRP A 16 -25.23 7.86 -8.84
C TRP A 16 -24.63 9.24 -8.60
N ASN A 17 -24.05 9.84 -9.62
CA ASN A 17 -23.65 11.25 -9.60
C ASN A 17 -24.85 12.18 -9.93
N PHE A 18 -24.61 13.50 -9.93
CA PHE A 18 -25.64 14.50 -10.27
C PHE A 18 -26.10 14.44 -11.73
N ASP A 19 -25.28 13.86 -12.61
CA ASP A 19 -25.55 13.66 -14.03
C ASP A 19 -26.28 12.33 -14.32
N ASN A 20 -26.67 11.61 -13.27
CA ASN A 20 -27.40 10.33 -13.30
C ASN A 20 -26.58 9.13 -13.84
N ASP A 21 -25.25 9.22 -13.83
CA ASP A 21 -24.36 8.10 -14.12
C ASP A 21 -24.20 7.19 -12.91
N LEU A 22 -24.17 5.88 -13.16
CA LEU A 22 -23.92 4.86 -12.14
C LEU A 22 -22.43 4.79 -11.80
N ILE A 23 -22.04 5.37 -10.67
CA ILE A 23 -20.65 5.47 -10.22
C ILE A 23 -20.26 4.39 -9.20
N SER A 24 -21.23 3.66 -8.65
CA SER A 24 -20.96 2.51 -7.80
C SER A 24 -22.08 1.50 -7.91
N ARG A 25 -21.72 0.23 -8.09
CA ARG A 25 -22.64 -0.89 -8.00
C ARG A 25 -21.90 -2.10 -7.49
N GLY A 26 -22.42 -2.72 -6.44
CA GLY A 26 -21.78 -3.90 -5.88
C GLY A 26 -22.69 -4.77 -5.04
N TYR A 27 -22.19 -5.96 -4.74
CA TYR A 27 -22.80 -6.92 -3.84
C TYR A 27 -21.76 -7.37 -2.81
N ASN A 28 -22.10 -7.31 -1.53
CA ASN A 28 -21.29 -7.80 -0.43
C ASN A 28 -22.01 -8.96 0.24
N ALA A 29 -21.25 -9.99 0.61
CA ALA A 29 -21.70 -10.99 1.57
C ALA A 29 -20.57 -11.29 2.54
N GLY A 30 -20.92 -11.61 3.78
CA GLY A 30 -19.93 -11.94 4.78
C GLY A 30 -20.48 -12.76 5.92
N THR A 31 -19.55 -13.32 6.67
CA THR A 31 -19.85 -14.09 7.87
C THR A 31 -18.78 -13.84 8.92
N TYR A 32 -19.22 -13.64 10.15
CA TYR A 32 -18.38 -13.60 11.33
C TYR A 32 -18.82 -14.68 12.31
N LEU A 33 -17.88 -15.54 12.69
CA LEU A 33 -18.09 -16.61 13.65
C LEU A 33 -17.19 -16.36 14.85
N GLN A 34 -17.75 -16.47 16.06
CA GLN A 34 -16.99 -16.54 17.29
C GLN A 34 -17.27 -17.84 18.01
N PHE A 35 -16.22 -18.58 18.30
CA PHE A 35 -16.28 -19.84 19.04
C PHE A 35 -16.25 -19.58 20.55
N LYS A 36 -16.71 -20.54 21.35
CA LYS A 36 -16.70 -20.45 22.83
C LYS A 36 -15.31 -20.28 23.44
N ASN A 37 -14.26 -20.68 22.74
CA ASN A 37 -12.87 -20.47 23.15
C ASN A 37 -12.33 -19.06 22.80
N LEU A 38 -13.20 -18.16 22.31
CA LEU A 38 -12.93 -16.81 21.82
C LEU A 38 -12.05 -16.73 20.57
N TRP A 39 -11.89 -17.82 19.84
CA TRP A 39 -11.40 -17.73 18.47
C TRP A 39 -12.47 -17.07 17.60
N SER A 40 -12.04 -16.27 16.63
CA SER A 40 -12.93 -15.67 15.65
C SER A 40 -12.47 -15.96 14.24
N PHE A 41 -13.46 -16.06 13.36
CA PHE A 41 -13.30 -16.28 11.94
C PHE A 41 -14.15 -15.25 11.21
N ASN A 42 -13.58 -14.59 10.23
CA ASN A 42 -14.28 -13.65 9.37
C ASN A 42 -13.96 -13.94 7.92
N ILE A 43 -15.00 -13.88 7.11
CA ILE A 43 -14.93 -14.03 5.66
C ILE A 43 -15.84 -12.96 5.07
N ASN A 44 -15.35 -12.26 4.06
CA ASN A 44 -16.12 -11.26 3.34
C ASN A 44 -15.78 -11.37 1.85
N ALA A 45 -16.80 -11.27 1.00
CA ALA A 45 -16.64 -11.24 -0.44
C ALA A 45 -17.44 -10.06 -0.99
N ASN A 46 -16.87 -9.38 -1.97
CA ASN A 46 -17.47 -8.29 -2.70
C ASN A 46 -17.36 -8.55 -4.20
N ALA A 47 -18.43 -8.27 -4.92
CA ALA A 47 -18.39 -8.09 -6.36
C ALA A 47 -18.74 -6.64 -6.67
N ASN A 48 -17.84 -5.94 -7.34
CA ASN A 48 -18.04 -4.60 -7.88
C ASN A 48 -18.25 -4.72 -9.38
N PHE A 49 -19.27 -4.04 -9.90
CA PHE A 49 -19.55 -4.01 -11.32
C PHE A 49 -18.88 -2.79 -11.98
N ASP A 50 -18.90 -2.76 -13.30
CA ASP A 50 -18.25 -1.68 -14.06
C ASP A 50 -18.83 -0.33 -13.69
N THR A 51 -17.95 0.66 -13.54
CA THR A 51 -18.31 2.05 -13.24
C THR A 51 -17.52 3.00 -14.13
N ILE A 52 -17.98 4.25 -14.22
CA ILE A 52 -17.27 5.29 -14.96
C ILE A 52 -16.58 6.22 -13.95
N SER A 53 -15.34 6.61 -14.26
CA SER A 53 -14.56 7.55 -13.49
C SER A 53 -14.12 8.73 -14.37
N ASP A 54 -14.32 9.94 -13.87
CA ASP A 54 -13.85 11.20 -14.46
C ASP A 54 -12.51 11.66 -13.86
N ARG A 55 -11.93 10.87 -12.94
CA ARG A 55 -10.74 11.27 -12.15
C ARG A 55 -9.43 10.63 -12.59
N ILE A 56 -9.47 9.43 -13.17
CA ILE A 56 -8.25 8.65 -13.49
C ILE A 56 -7.35 9.41 -14.46
N THR A 57 -7.93 10.04 -15.47
CA THR A 57 -7.24 10.88 -16.46
C THR A 57 -6.88 12.28 -15.95
N ARG A 58 -7.08 12.57 -14.65
CA ARG A 58 -6.74 13.84 -13.98
C ARG A 58 -7.33 15.09 -14.67
N GLY A 59 -8.61 15.03 -15.02
CA GLY A 59 -9.33 16.11 -15.71
C GLY A 59 -9.40 15.94 -17.23
N GLY A 60 -9.11 14.74 -17.73
CA GLY A 60 -9.28 14.35 -19.14
C GLY A 60 -10.60 13.64 -19.40
N PRO A 61 -10.66 12.84 -20.48
CA PRO A 61 -11.84 12.04 -20.82
C PRO A 61 -12.23 11.05 -19.71
N THR A 62 -13.49 10.63 -19.72
CA THR A 62 -13.98 9.60 -18.81
C THR A 62 -13.25 8.26 -19.05
N PHE A 63 -13.12 7.49 -17.99
CA PHE A 63 -12.40 6.23 -17.95
C PHE A 63 -13.31 5.15 -17.36
N MET A 64 -13.46 4.02 -18.05
CA MET A 64 -14.20 2.88 -17.52
C MET A 64 -13.33 2.17 -16.48
N MET A 65 -13.84 2.06 -15.25
CA MET A 65 -13.27 1.19 -14.23
C MET A 65 -13.85 -0.22 -14.41
N PRO A 66 -13.02 -1.22 -14.75
CA PRO A 66 -13.47 -2.59 -14.88
C PRO A 66 -14.00 -3.12 -13.55
N GLY A 67 -15.06 -3.92 -13.62
CA GLY A 67 -15.62 -4.58 -12.45
C GLY A 67 -14.59 -5.53 -11.84
N SER A 68 -14.58 -5.56 -10.51
CA SER A 68 -13.65 -6.35 -9.71
C SER A 68 -14.40 -7.24 -8.74
N TRP A 69 -13.75 -8.28 -8.27
CA TRP A 69 -14.17 -8.96 -7.06
C TRP A 69 -13.08 -8.81 -6.01
N ASN A 70 -13.48 -8.82 -4.75
CA ASN A 70 -12.51 -8.96 -3.67
C ASN A 70 -13.00 -9.90 -2.59
N PHE A 71 -12.04 -10.44 -1.87
CA PHE A 71 -12.23 -11.45 -0.86
C PHE A 71 -11.29 -11.16 0.31
N ASN A 72 -11.88 -11.11 1.50
CA ASN A 72 -11.16 -10.99 2.75
C ASN A 72 -11.42 -12.23 3.59
N PHE A 73 -10.37 -12.71 4.24
CA PHE A 73 -10.43 -13.81 5.17
C PHE A 73 -9.50 -13.54 6.33
N ASN A 74 -9.95 -13.77 7.56
CA ASN A 74 -9.03 -13.82 8.70
C ASN A 74 -9.49 -14.72 9.83
N ILE A 75 -8.50 -15.26 10.53
CA ILE A 75 -8.66 -16.07 11.73
C ILE A 75 -7.87 -15.44 12.87
N ASN A 76 -8.51 -15.33 14.03
CA ASN A 76 -7.89 -14.74 15.22
C ASN A 76 -8.07 -15.68 16.39
N SER A 77 -7.01 -15.89 17.16
CA SER A 77 -7.08 -16.61 18.42
C SER A 77 -7.48 -15.68 19.57
N ASN A 78 -7.67 -16.28 20.75
CA ASN A 78 -8.10 -15.58 21.94
C ASN A 78 -7.03 -14.60 22.48
N ARG A 79 -7.27 -13.29 22.29
CA ARG A 79 -6.39 -12.19 22.73
C ARG A 79 -6.19 -12.05 24.25
N SER A 80 -6.96 -12.77 25.07
CA SER A 80 -6.76 -12.81 26.52
C SER A 80 -5.67 -13.80 26.97
N LYS A 81 -5.19 -14.68 26.08
CA LYS A 81 -4.17 -15.67 26.41
C LYS A 81 -2.76 -15.07 26.37
N ARG A 82 -1.81 -15.73 27.05
CA ARG A 82 -0.39 -15.34 27.07
C ARG A 82 0.21 -15.29 25.67
N LEU A 83 -0.19 -16.21 24.81
CA LEU A 83 0.15 -16.19 23.40
C LEU A 83 -1.16 -16.07 22.63
N ALA A 84 -1.26 -15.03 21.82
CA ALA A 84 -2.37 -14.79 20.92
C ALA A 84 -1.80 -14.45 19.54
N GLY A 85 -2.54 -14.76 18.51
CA GLY A 85 -2.12 -14.47 17.15
C GLY A 85 -3.28 -14.57 16.20
N GLY A 86 -3.07 -14.09 15.01
CA GLY A 86 -4.03 -14.16 13.94
C GLY A 86 -3.35 -13.92 12.61
N THR A 87 -4.06 -14.25 11.56
CA THR A 87 -3.62 -13.99 10.20
C THR A 87 -4.83 -13.75 9.35
N GLY A 88 -4.64 -12.97 8.30
CA GLY A 88 -5.64 -12.77 7.29
C GLY A 88 -5.03 -12.40 5.97
N GLN A 89 -5.92 -12.31 5.00
CA GLN A 89 -5.59 -11.98 3.63
C GLN A 89 -6.70 -11.15 3.01
N PHE A 90 -6.31 -10.34 2.05
CA PHE A 90 -7.22 -9.60 1.17
C PHE A 90 -6.76 -9.82 -0.27
N HIS A 91 -7.68 -10.24 -1.13
CA HIS A 91 -7.45 -10.43 -2.54
C HIS A 91 -8.46 -9.61 -3.32
N ARG A 92 -8.01 -8.74 -4.22
CA ARG A 92 -8.82 -8.09 -5.25
C ARG A 92 -8.29 -8.56 -6.59
N GLU A 93 -9.20 -8.87 -7.51
CA GLU A 93 -8.88 -9.03 -8.92
C GLU A 93 -9.95 -8.35 -9.76
N ASP A 94 -9.56 -7.80 -10.90
CA ASP A 94 -10.51 -7.27 -11.88
C ASP A 94 -10.52 -8.08 -13.18
N ARG A 95 -11.35 -7.64 -14.14
CA ARG A 95 -11.49 -8.32 -15.43
C ARG A 95 -10.35 -8.03 -16.42
N VAL A 96 -9.51 -7.04 -16.14
CA VAL A 96 -8.42 -6.61 -17.04
C VAL A 96 -7.05 -7.10 -16.56
N GLY A 97 -7.01 -7.84 -15.44
CA GLY A 97 -5.83 -8.51 -14.95
C GLY A 97 -5.07 -7.75 -13.87
N GLU A 98 -5.67 -6.71 -13.29
CA GLU A 98 -5.15 -6.09 -12.06
C GLU A 98 -5.45 -6.96 -10.86
N TYR A 99 -4.55 -6.93 -9.89
CA TYR A 99 -4.76 -7.58 -8.63
C TYR A 99 -4.12 -6.85 -7.46
N ASP A 100 -4.73 -7.01 -6.30
CA ASP A 100 -4.12 -6.74 -5.00
C ASP A 100 -4.16 -8.02 -4.17
N HIS A 101 -3.02 -8.44 -3.65
CA HIS A 101 -2.92 -9.58 -2.74
C HIS A 101 -2.13 -9.17 -1.51
N PHE A 102 -2.83 -9.02 -0.39
CA PHE A 102 -2.24 -8.68 0.90
C PHE A 102 -2.37 -9.85 1.85
N PHE A 103 -1.28 -10.15 2.55
CA PHE A 103 -1.21 -11.12 3.63
C PHE A 103 -0.71 -10.42 4.88
N TRP A 104 -1.41 -10.58 5.99
CA TRP A 104 -0.98 -10.02 7.26
C TRP A 104 -1.05 -11.05 8.37
N GLY A 105 -0.24 -10.82 9.39
CA GLY A 105 -0.24 -11.58 10.62
C GLY A 105 -0.19 -10.65 11.83
N TYR A 106 -0.57 -11.17 12.97
CA TYR A 106 -0.12 -10.62 14.23
C TYR A 106 0.21 -11.73 15.21
N LEU A 107 1.20 -11.45 16.05
CA LEU A 107 1.56 -12.24 17.21
C LEU A 107 1.60 -11.30 18.41
N SER A 108 0.96 -11.69 19.51
CA SER A 108 1.07 -11.02 20.80
C SER A 108 1.50 -12.04 21.84
N TYR A 109 2.60 -11.73 22.51
CA TYR A 109 3.16 -12.58 23.55
C TYR A 109 3.33 -11.80 24.85
N ARG A 110 2.71 -12.31 25.91
CA ARG A 110 2.74 -11.81 27.29
C ARG A 110 3.33 -12.90 28.19
N PRO A 111 4.67 -13.08 28.20
CA PRO A 111 5.31 -14.09 29.04
C PRO A 111 5.03 -13.87 30.53
N THR A 112 4.90 -12.61 30.93
CA THR A 112 4.61 -12.16 32.29
C THR A 112 3.53 -11.07 32.26
N THR A 113 3.12 -10.58 33.43
CA THR A 113 2.17 -9.45 33.56
C THR A 113 2.79 -8.09 33.24
N PHE A 114 4.11 -8.03 33.12
CA PHE A 114 4.88 -6.79 32.96
C PHE A 114 5.71 -6.74 31.67
N ILE A 115 5.58 -7.76 30.79
CA ILE A 115 6.17 -7.78 29.45
C ILE A 115 5.06 -8.09 28.45
N GLN A 116 4.96 -7.26 27.41
CA GLN A 116 4.16 -7.53 26.22
C GLN A 116 5.01 -7.27 24.98
N ILE A 117 5.05 -8.27 24.10
CA ILE A 117 5.71 -8.22 22.80
C ILE A 117 4.62 -8.37 21.74
N SER A 118 4.65 -7.55 20.69
CA SER A 118 3.84 -7.79 19.49
C SER A 118 4.66 -7.66 18.22
N LEU A 119 4.30 -8.49 17.23
CA LEU A 119 4.86 -8.51 15.89
C LEU A 119 3.71 -8.58 14.90
N GLU A 120 3.67 -7.66 13.93
CA GLU A 120 2.59 -7.51 12.96
C GLU A 120 3.18 -7.39 11.56
N PRO A 121 3.52 -8.51 10.88
CA PRO A 121 4.04 -8.49 9.52
C PRO A 121 2.90 -8.36 8.49
N GLU A 122 3.20 -7.70 7.39
CA GLU A 122 2.33 -7.52 6.23
C GLU A 122 3.15 -7.66 4.94
N PHE A 123 2.59 -8.36 3.96
CA PHE A 123 3.18 -8.58 2.65
C PHE A 123 2.12 -8.27 1.59
N GLY A 124 2.45 -7.44 0.61
CA GLY A 124 1.55 -7.04 -0.45
C GLY A 124 2.16 -7.29 -1.83
N PHE A 125 1.36 -7.83 -2.74
CA PHE A 125 1.66 -7.93 -4.16
C PHE A 125 0.55 -7.20 -4.89
N GLN A 126 0.91 -6.28 -5.78
CA GLN A 126 -0.06 -5.51 -6.54
C GLN A 126 0.37 -5.47 -7.99
N LYS A 127 -0.61 -5.53 -8.89
CA LYS A 127 -0.43 -5.27 -10.30
C LYS A 127 -1.52 -4.32 -10.74
N ASP A 128 -1.10 -3.17 -11.24
CA ASP A 128 -2.00 -2.20 -11.87
C ASP A 128 -1.62 -2.11 -13.35
N VAL A 129 -2.61 -2.06 -14.23
CA VAL A 129 -2.39 -1.94 -15.68
C VAL A 129 -2.76 -0.52 -16.18
N ASP A 130 -3.22 0.36 -15.30
CA ASP A 130 -3.65 1.71 -15.63
C ASP A 130 -2.94 2.79 -14.80
N GLN A 131 -1.66 2.57 -14.49
CA GLN A 131 -0.87 3.53 -13.72
C GLN A 131 -0.58 4.78 -14.55
N PHE A 132 -1.25 5.89 -14.22
CA PHE A 132 -1.02 7.18 -14.86
C PHE A 132 0.43 7.66 -14.69
N VAL A 133 1.06 8.06 -15.79
CA VAL A 133 2.45 8.56 -15.83
C VAL A 133 2.49 10.06 -16.06
N GLN A 134 1.98 10.54 -17.20
CA GLN A 134 2.01 11.95 -17.57
C GLN A 134 0.98 12.30 -18.66
N THR A 135 0.74 13.60 -18.83
CA THR A 135 -0.03 14.16 -19.95
C THR A 135 0.88 14.92 -20.88
N ARG A 136 0.66 14.81 -22.19
CA ARG A 136 1.37 15.57 -23.23
C ARG A 136 0.37 16.15 -24.21
N SER A 137 0.57 17.38 -24.64
CA SER A 137 -0.25 17.98 -25.70
C SER A 137 0.09 17.31 -27.04
N ARG A 138 -0.94 17.09 -27.87
CA ARG A 138 -0.78 16.69 -29.28
C ARG A 138 -0.39 17.91 -30.12
N ASP A 139 0.21 17.68 -31.29
CA ASP A 139 0.33 18.76 -32.27
C ASP A 139 -1.04 19.01 -32.91
N ALA A 140 -1.28 20.24 -33.38
CA ALA A 140 -2.55 20.66 -33.97
C ALA A 140 -2.86 19.93 -35.30
N ALA A 141 -1.89 19.19 -35.84
CA ALA A 141 -2.01 18.37 -37.04
C ALA A 141 -2.35 16.89 -36.75
N ALA A 142 -2.45 16.48 -35.49
CA ALA A 142 -2.77 15.11 -35.10
C ALA A 142 -4.18 14.70 -35.58
N LEU A 143 -4.28 13.48 -36.12
CA LEU A 143 -5.55 12.93 -36.65
C LEU A 143 -6.65 12.74 -35.59
N ASP A 144 -6.29 12.68 -34.30
CA ASP A 144 -7.19 12.36 -33.17
C ASP A 144 -7.31 13.48 -32.12
N ASP A 145 -7.06 14.74 -32.50
CA ASP A 145 -7.11 15.90 -31.59
C ASP A 145 -8.44 15.99 -30.80
N ASP A 146 -9.56 15.62 -31.44
CA ASP A 146 -10.90 15.76 -30.87
C ASP A 146 -11.28 14.68 -29.83
N GLN A 147 -10.63 13.51 -29.82
CA GLN A 147 -11.07 12.38 -28.98
C GLN A 147 -10.62 12.50 -27.52
N THR A 148 -9.44 13.06 -27.30
CA THR A 148 -8.83 13.18 -25.96
C THR A 148 -8.55 14.64 -25.57
N PHE A 149 -9.35 15.57 -26.11
CA PHE A 149 -9.23 17.01 -25.86
C PHE A 149 -7.81 17.55 -26.15
N GLY A 150 -7.22 17.12 -27.26
CA GLY A 150 -5.88 17.52 -27.72
C GLY A 150 -4.72 17.10 -26.83
N ASN A 151 -4.91 16.09 -25.99
CA ASN A 151 -3.87 15.59 -25.08
C ASN A 151 -3.71 14.08 -25.18
N ARG A 152 -2.46 13.62 -25.14
CA ARG A 152 -2.05 12.24 -24.92
C ARG A 152 -1.97 11.98 -23.41
N TYR A 153 -2.70 10.97 -22.97
CA TYR A 153 -2.64 10.48 -21.58
C TYR A 153 -1.81 9.21 -21.56
N VAL A 154 -0.62 9.30 -20.96
CA VAL A 154 0.36 8.21 -20.93
C VAL A 154 0.21 7.42 -19.64
N PHE A 155 0.11 6.11 -19.80
CA PHE A 155 -0.06 5.11 -18.76
C PHE A 155 1.04 4.06 -18.83
N SER A 156 1.13 3.23 -17.80
CA SER A 156 2.07 2.11 -17.71
C SER A 156 1.42 0.98 -16.90
N ASP A 157 1.88 -0.24 -17.14
CA ASP A 157 1.70 -1.32 -16.17
C ASP A 157 2.73 -1.17 -15.05
N ILE A 158 2.36 -1.58 -13.84
CA ILE A 158 3.26 -1.62 -12.70
C ILE A 158 3.04 -2.90 -11.87
N ASP A 159 4.12 -3.63 -11.61
CA ASP A 159 4.14 -4.71 -10.63
C ASP A 159 4.81 -4.20 -9.34
N GLN A 160 4.08 -4.20 -8.23
CA GLN A 160 4.57 -3.76 -6.93
C GLN A 160 4.64 -4.92 -5.94
N THR A 161 5.71 -4.94 -5.16
CA THR A 161 5.85 -5.84 -4.01
C THR A 161 6.24 -5.03 -2.79
N ASN A 162 5.52 -5.18 -1.69
CA ASN A 162 5.81 -4.51 -0.44
C ASN A 162 5.85 -5.48 0.73
N PHE A 163 6.71 -5.18 1.69
CA PHE A 163 6.75 -5.84 2.97
C PHE A 163 6.91 -4.80 4.06
N SER A 164 6.13 -4.93 5.12
CA SER A 164 6.27 -4.14 6.31
C SER A 164 6.08 -5.00 7.53
N THR A 165 6.63 -4.58 8.67
CA THR A 165 6.30 -5.21 9.93
C THR A 165 6.31 -4.20 11.05
N SER A 166 5.49 -4.40 12.07
CA SER A 166 5.55 -3.59 13.29
C SER A 166 5.97 -4.47 14.46
N PHE A 167 7.07 -4.12 15.12
CA PHE A 167 7.50 -4.72 16.38
C PHE A 167 7.24 -3.74 17.52
N ARG A 168 6.61 -4.21 18.59
CA ARG A 168 6.41 -3.43 19.81
C ARG A 168 6.81 -4.22 21.05
N LEU A 169 7.53 -3.58 21.95
CA LEU A 169 7.87 -4.09 23.28
C LEU A 169 7.35 -3.10 24.33
N ASN A 170 6.57 -3.60 25.28
CA ASN A 170 6.25 -2.90 26.51
C ASN A 170 6.80 -3.71 27.67
N TRP A 171 7.70 -3.12 28.46
CA TRP A 171 8.34 -3.77 29.59
C TRP A 171 8.33 -2.86 30.81
N THR A 172 7.60 -3.25 31.85
CA THR A 172 7.66 -2.64 33.17
C THR A 172 8.65 -3.42 34.03
N PHE A 173 9.84 -2.88 34.27
CA PHE A 173 10.85 -3.54 35.11
C PHE A 173 10.40 -3.64 36.56
N ASN A 174 9.77 -2.57 37.07
CA ASN A 174 9.14 -2.48 38.39
C ASN A 174 8.18 -1.28 38.43
N THR A 175 7.60 -0.97 39.60
CA THR A 175 6.66 0.16 39.77
C THR A 175 7.23 1.54 39.42
N LYS A 176 8.55 1.66 39.33
CA LYS A 176 9.27 2.91 39.06
C LYS A 176 9.86 2.97 37.65
N MET A 177 10.08 1.83 36.98
CA MET A 177 10.82 1.77 35.72
C MET A 177 10.06 1.05 34.61
N SER A 178 10.01 1.65 33.42
CA SER A 178 9.42 1.04 32.23
C SER A 178 10.15 1.43 30.95
N LEU A 179 10.15 0.51 29.98
CA LEU A 179 10.61 0.71 28.61
C LEU A 179 9.47 0.41 27.64
N GLN A 180 9.24 1.31 26.70
CA GLN A 180 8.37 1.09 25.54
C GLN A 180 9.20 1.24 24.28
N THR A 181 9.04 0.34 23.32
CA THR A 181 9.79 0.36 22.06
C THR A 181 8.86 0.03 20.89
N TYR A 182 9.08 0.69 19.76
CA TYR A 182 8.39 0.45 18.50
C TYR A 182 9.39 0.49 17.36
N ILE A 183 9.40 -0.53 16.50
CA ILE A 183 10.27 -0.62 15.33
C ILE A 183 9.41 -1.01 14.12
N ARG A 184 9.55 -0.30 13.02
CA ARG A 184 8.86 -0.57 11.76
C ARG A 184 9.84 -0.57 10.60
N PRO A 185 10.25 -1.76 10.11
CA PRO A 185 10.88 -1.91 8.82
C PRO A 185 9.82 -1.87 7.72
N PHE A 186 10.19 -1.31 6.57
CA PHE A 186 9.39 -1.25 5.37
C PHE A 186 10.30 -1.36 4.15
N ILE A 187 9.94 -2.24 3.21
CA ILE A 187 10.57 -2.37 1.90
C ILE A 187 9.47 -2.42 0.85
N ALA A 188 9.68 -1.74 -0.26
CA ALA A 188 8.77 -1.77 -1.40
C ALA A 188 9.57 -1.66 -2.69
N SER A 189 9.14 -2.37 -3.72
CA SER A 189 9.63 -2.21 -5.09
C SER A 189 8.46 -2.04 -6.05
N GLY A 190 8.69 -1.33 -7.14
CA GLY A 190 7.75 -1.19 -8.24
C GLY A 190 8.50 -1.22 -9.56
N LYS A 191 8.07 -2.09 -10.46
CA LYS A 191 8.61 -2.22 -11.81
C LYS A 191 7.56 -1.78 -12.82
N TYR A 192 7.90 -0.76 -13.60
CA TYR A 192 7.05 -0.22 -14.65
C TYR A 192 7.40 -0.86 -15.99
N TYR A 193 6.38 -1.15 -16.78
CA TYR A 193 6.52 -1.72 -18.12
C TYR A 193 5.30 -1.37 -18.98
N ASN A 194 5.36 -1.64 -20.27
CA ASN A 194 4.29 -1.36 -21.23
C ASN A 194 3.79 0.10 -21.16
N LEU A 195 4.69 1.05 -21.44
CA LEU A 195 4.26 2.44 -21.63
C LEU A 195 3.27 2.50 -22.79
N LYS A 196 2.13 3.15 -22.56
CA LYS A 196 0.99 3.12 -23.48
C LYS A 196 0.17 4.39 -23.42
N GLU A 197 -0.58 4.65 -24.47
CA GLU A 197 -1.48 5.79 -24.57
C GLU A 197 -2.92 5.34 -24.41
N PHE A 198 -3.73 6.14 -23.72
CA PHE A 198 -5.17 5.95 -23.65
C PHE A 198 -5.85 6.31 -24.98
N ASN A 199 -6.63 5.38 -25.54
CA ASN A 199 -7.22 5.51 -26.88
C ASN A 199 -8.76 5.39 -26.91
N ASN A 200 -9.41 5.14 -25.77
CA ASN A 200 -10.84 4.82 -25.74
C ASN A 200 -11.61 5.64 -24.68
N PRO A 201 -11.96 6.90 -24.97
CA PRO A 201 -12.78 7.75 -24.10
C PRO A 201 -14.07 7.06 -23.63
N GLY A 202 -14.28 7.01 -22.31
CA GLY A 202 -15.43 6.33 -21.69
C GLY A 202 -15.34 4.80 -21.64
N GLY A 203 -14.32 4.21 -22.26
CA GLY A 203 -13.99 2.79 -22.19
C GLY A 203 -12.69 2.52 -21.45
N PHE A 204 -12.21 1.28 -21.61
CA PHE A 204 -10.91 0.82 -21.12
C PHE A 204 -10.12 0.32 -22.32
N GLY A 205 -9.15 1.09 -22.78
CA GLY A 205 -8.37 0.81 -23.98
C GLY A 205 -7.07 1.58 -23.99
N PHE A 206 -6.01 0.90 -24.43
CA PHE A 206 -4.67 1.46 -24.53
C PHE A 206 -3.96 0.92 -25.77
N ASP A 207 -3.11 1.75 -26.35
CA ASP A 207 -2.18 1.37 -27.40
C ASP A 207 -0.74 1.43 -26.85
N ILE A 208 -0.07 0.28 -26.82
CA ILE A 208 1.28 0.12 -26.27
C ILE A 208 2.32 0.69 -27.23
N TYR A 209 3.19 1.57 -26.73
CA TYR A 209 4.24 2.16 -27.56
C TYR A 209 5.30 1.11 -27.95
N GLY A 210 5.60 1.03 -29.24
CA GLY A 210 6.53 0.05 -29.83
C GLY A 210 5.92 -1.33 -30.13
N GLU A 211 4.66 -1.56 -29.78
CA GLU A 211 3.90 -2.77 -30.15
C GLU A 211 2.68 -2.42 -31.01
N ASP A 212 1.77 -1.60 -30.46
CA ASP A 212 0.54 -1.20 -31.16
C ASP A 212 0.72 0.10 -31.96
N GLN A 213 1.52 1.04 -31.44
CA GLN A 213 1.76 2.34 -32.06
C GLN A 213 3.16 2.90 -31.76
N GLY A 214 3.63 3.81 -32.61
CA GLY A 214 4.87 4.55 -32.38
C GLY A 214 6.11 3.66 -32.17
N THR A 215 7.15 4.25 -31.59
CA THR A 215 8.36 3.54 -31.18
C THR A 215 8.82 4.01 -29.80
N ILE A 216 9.53 3.14 -29.08
CA ILE A 216 10.11 3.44 -27.78
C ILE A 216 11.58 3.03 -27.75
N THR A 217 12.44 3.95 -27.30
CA THR A 217 13.88 3.71 -27.15
C THR A 217 14.31 4.04 -25.72
N LYS A 218 15.02 3.10 -25.09
CA LYS A 218 15.62 3.34 -23.77
C LYS A 218 16.98 4.02 -23.94
N ASN A 219 17.14 5.18 -23.30
CA ASN A 219 18.36 5.97 -23.30
C ASN A 219 19.38 5.45 -22.27
N ASN A 220 20.64 5.84 -22.42
CA ASN A 220 21.74 5.43 -21.54
C ASN A 220 21.57 5.91 -20.08
N ASP A 221 20.82 6.99 -19.86
CA ASP A 221 20.50 7.52 -18.52
C ASP A 221 19.28 6.85 -17.88
N GLY A 222 18.70 5.85 -18.54
CA GLY A 222 17.52 5.11 -18.11
C GLY A 222 16.19 5.76 -18.47
N THR A 223 16.18 6.97 -19.03
CA THR A 223 14.96 7.58 -19.57
C THR A 223 14.47 6.81 -20.79
N GLN A 224 13.19 6.93 -21.12
CA GLN A 224 12.60 6.33 -22.32
C GLN A 224 12.12 7.44 -23.24
N THR A 225 12.62 7.48 -24.46
CA THR A 225 12.13 8.35 -25.53
C THR A 225 11.05 7.62 -26.31
N VAL A 226 9.87 8.21 -26.34
CA VAL A 226 8.69 7.72 -27.07
C VAL A 226 8.48 8.62 -28.26
N ASP A 227 8.49 8.03 -29.44
CA ASP A 227 8.00 8.64 -30.68
C ASP A 227 6.59 8.09 -30.91
N PRO A 228 5.54 8.90 -30.71
CA PRO A 228 4.18 8.39 -30.63
C PRO A 228 3.57 7.97 -31.97
N ASP A 229 4.05 8.51 -33.10
CA ASP A 229 3.48 8.25 -34.43
C ASP A 229 4.52 7.88 -35.49
N GLY A 230 5.80 7.81 -35.12
CA GLY A 230 6.89 7.39 -36.00
C GLY A 230 7.12 8.39 -37.12
N ALA A 231 6.61 8.06 -38.30
CA ALA A 231 6.73 8.94 -39.47
C ALA A 231 5.60 9.98 -39.57
N GLY A 232 4.67 10.00 -38.60
CA GLY A 232 3.45 10.82 -38.64
C GLY A 232 3.67 12.31 -38.37
N GLY A 233 4.84 12.70 -37.86
CA GLY A 233 5.25 14.10 -37.73
C GLY A 233 5.00 14.71 -36.35
N GLU A 234 4.54 13.92 -35.37
CA GLU A 234 4.46 14.35 -33.98
C GLU A 234 5.84 14.36 -33.30
N ASP A 235 6.04 15.31 -32.40
CA ASP A 235 7.27 15.40 -31.63
C ASP A 235 7.39 14.24 -30.62
N ALA A 236 8.56 13.59 -30.62
CA ALA A 236 8.91 12.62 -29.61
C ALA A 236 9.01 13.26 -28.21
N PHE A 237 8.64 12.52 -27.17
CA PHE A 237 8.73 12.96 -25.79
C PHE A 237 9.49 11.97 -24.92
N THR A 238 9.99 12.45 -23.78
CA THR A 238 10.76 11.63 -22.83
C THR A 238 9.96 11.32 -21.58
N VAL A 239 10.09 10.09 -21.09
CA VAL A 239 9.60 9.59 -19.81
C VAL A 239 10.80 9.30 -18.90
N ARG A 240 10.76 9.78 -17.66
CA ARG A 240 11.81 9.51 -16.65
C ARG A 240 11.80 8.04 -16.23
N PRO A 241 12.91 7.50 -15.69
CA PRO A 241 12.88 6.19 -15.03
C PRO A 241 11.79 6.17 -13.94
N LEU A 242 10.93 5.16 -13.98
CA LEU A 242 9.79 5.02 -13.06
C LEU A 242 10.04 3.95 -11.99
N ASP A 243 10.86 2.95 -12.30
CA ASP A 243 11.20 1.84 -11.41
C ASP A 243 11.76 2.34 -10.07
N PHE A 244 11.36 1.69 -8.99
CA PHE A 244 11.80 2.06 -7.65
C PHE A 244 11.97 0.86 -6.74
N ASN A 245 12.82 1.05 -5.74
CA ASN A 245 12.97 0.26 -4.53
C ASN A 245 13.19 1.24 -3.40
N VAL A 246 12.31 1.19 -2.42
CA VAL A 246 12.37 2.01 -1.21
C VAL A 246 12.55 1.07 -0.04
N SER A 247 13.52 1.36 0.81
CA SER A 247 13.66 0.73 2.11
C SER A 247 13.61 1.81 3.18
N SER A 248 12.97 1.53 4.32
CA SER A 248 12.97 2.44 5.45
C SER A 248 12.86 1.69 6.77
N LEU A 249 13.46 2.26 7.80
CA LEU A 249 13.39 1.73 9.15
C LEU A 249 13.11 2.89 10.12
N GLN A 250 12.00 2.79 10.81
CA GLN A 250 11.60 3.73 11.85
C GLN A 250 11.69 3.05 13.22
N GLY A 251 12.26 3.73 14.21
CA GLY A 251 12.43 3.24 15.56
C GLY A 251 12.10 4.30 16.58
N ASN A 252 11.42 3.91 17.66
CA ASN A 252 11.15 4.75 18.82
C ASN A 252 11.34 3.95 20.10
N ALA A 253 12.01 4.51 21.10
CA ALA A 253 12.03 3.96 22.45
C ALA A 253 11.85 5.05 23.51
N VAL A 254 11.09 4.74 24.54
CA VAL A 254 10.86 5.61 25.70
C VAL A 254 11.15 4.83 26.96
N PHE A 255 12.17 5.25 27.68
CA PHE A 255 12.47 4.79 29.02
C PHE A 255 11.98 5.82 30.04
N ARG A 256 11.20 5.36 31.03
CA ARG A 256 10.75 6.16 32.18
C ARG A 256 11.31 5.55 33.45
N TRP A 257 11.86 6.38 34.33
CA TRP A 257 12.27 6.02 35.67
C TRP A 257 11.82 7.05 36.71
N GLU A 258 11.10 6.62 37.73
CA GLU A 258 10.81 7.40 38.94
C GLU A 258 11.83 7.08 40.02
N TYR A 259 12.89 7.89 40.13
CA TYR A 259 14.00 7.60 41.04
C TYR A 259 13.65 7.95 42.50
N ASN A 260 12.87 9.00 42.71
CA ASN A 260 12.27 9.38 44.00
C ASN A 260 10.77 9.65 43.81
N PRO A 261 9.93 9.54 44.86
CA PRO A 261 8.51 9.89 44.78
C PRO A 261 8.32 11.29 44.16
N GLY A 262 7.54 11.35 43.08
CA GLY A 262 7.28 12.60 42.35
C GLY A 262 8.44 13.10 41.47
N SER A 263 9.59 12.41 41.44
CA SER A 263 10.77 12.78 40.66
C SER A 263 11.03 11.78 39.54
N THR A 264 11.10 12.24 38.29
CA THR A 264 11.11 11.38 37.11
C THR A 264 12.24 11.71 36.14
N PHE A 265 12.71 10.67 35.48
CA PHE A 265 13.67 10.71 34.38
C PHE A 265 13.02 10.05 33.15
N PHE A 266 13.13 10.71 32.00
CA PHE A 266 12.75 10.15 30.71
C PHE A 266 13.93 10.21 29.76
N LEU A 267 14.17 9.10 29.07
CA LEU A 267 15.05 9.04 27.91
C LEU A 267 14.22 8.57 26.72
N VAL A 268 14.13 9.41 25.70
CA VAL A 268 13.43 9.14 24.45
C VAL A 268 14.47 9.06 23.34
N TRP A 269 14.40 7.99 22.56
CA TRP A 269 15.18 7.80 21.34
C TRP A 269 14.21 7.66 20.17
N GLN A 270 14.45 8.40 19.10
CA GLN A 270 13.78 8.24 17.84
C GLN A 270 14.82 8.09 16.74
N GLN A 271 14.54 7.22 15.78
CA GLN A 271 15.38 7.01 14.62
C GLN A 271 14.51 6.89 13.38
N GLN A 272 14.97 7.47 12.29
CA GLN A 272 14.49 7.18 10.96
C GLN A 272 15.67 7.03 9.99
N ARG A 273 15.50 6.14 9.02
CA ARG A 273 16.38 6.02 7.86
C ARG A 273 15.55 5.59 6.65
N SER A 274 15.95 6.00 5.47
CA SER A 274 15.32 5.62 4.21
C SER A 274 16.34 5.57 3.09
N GLY A 275 16.25 4.56 2.24
CA GLY A 275 17.04 4.41 1.02
C GLY A 275 16.15 4.33 -0.21
N PHE A 276 16.69 4.75 -1.34
CA PHE A 276 16.07 4.63 -2.66
C PHE A 276 17.07 4.02 -3.64
N ARG A 277 16.62 3.03 -4.42
CA ARG A 277 17.38 2.43 -5.52
C ARG A 277 16.41 2.22 -6.70
N PRO A 278 16.70 2.64 -7.93
CA PRO A 278 15.75 2.52 -9.04
C PRO A 278 16.00 1.23 -9.87
N ASN A 279 15.83 0.04 -9.27
CA ASN A 279 16.03 -1.22 -10.02
C ASN A 279 14.71 -1.99 -10.30
N GLY A 280 13.65 -1.72 -9.54
CA GLY A 280 12.33 -2.35 -9.68
C GLY A 280 12.25 -3.82 -9.24
N GLU A 281 13.37 -4.43 -8.85
CA GLU A 281 13.46 -5.84 -8.50
C GLU A 281 13.30 -6.06 -6.99
N PHE A 282 12.29 -6.84 -6.60
CA PHE A 282 12.12 -7.22 -5.21
C PHE A 282 13.05 -8.38 -4.84
N ASN A 283 13.91 -8.20 -3.84
CA ASN A 283 14.65 -9.29 -3.24
C ASN A 283 14.59 -9.19 -1.72
N PHE A 284 13.67 -9.93 -1.09
CA PHE A 284 13.45 -9.87 0.34
C PHE A 284 14.75 -9.97 1.17
N GLY A 285 15.62 -10.93 0.85
CA GLY A 285 16.85 -11.15 1.62
C GLY A 285 17.82 -9.97 1.53
N ASN A 286 18.08 -9.51 0.32
CA ASN A 286 18.96 -8.37 0.09
C ASN A 286 18.34 -7.07 0.61
N ASP A 287 17.08 -6.79 0.30
CA ASP A 287 16.40 -5.55 0.67
C ASP A 287 16.21 -5.44 2.19
N PHE A 288 15.90 -6.55 2.86
CA PHE A 288 15.82 -6.59 4.32
C PHE A 288 17.21 -6.48 4.97
N GLY A 289 18.23 -7.15 4.44
CA GLY A 289 19.61 -7.01 4.93
C GLY A 289 20.14 -5.58 4.80
N ASN A 290 19.76 -4.90 3.71
CA ASN A 290 20.17 -3.53 3.39
C ASN A 290 19.32 -2.45 4.10
N LEU A 291 18.35 -2.82 4.94
CA LEU A 291 17.54 -1.86 5.72
C LEU A 291 18.40 -0.94 6.59
N LEU A 292 19.58 -1.41 6.99
CA LEU A 292 20.52 -0.68 7.83
C LEU A 292 21.61 0.07 7.05
N ASP A 293 21.67 -0.06 5.72
CA ASP A 293 22.66 0.64 4.89
C ASP A 293 22.46 2.16 4.88
N PRO A 294 21.21 2.70 4.75
CA PRO A 294 21.03 4.13 4.69
C PRO A 294 21.41 4.80 6.02
N GLU A 295 22.01 5.99 5.91
CA GLU A 295 22.43 6.77 7.06
C GLU A 295 21.24 7.10 7.98
N PRO A 296 21.32 6.81 9.29
CA PRO A 296 20.23 7.10 10.20
C PRO A 296 20.25 8.52 10.72
N THR A 297 19.08 9.15 10.75
CA THR A 297 18.83 10.33 11.59
C THR A 297 18.38 9.86 12.97
N ASN A 298 19.11 10.22 14.02
CA ASN A 298 18.78 9.90 15.42
C ASN A 298 18.45 11.17 16.21
N VAL A 299 17.38 11.14 16.98
CA VAL A 299 16.97 12.20 17.91
C VAL A 299 16.90 11.63 19.31
N PHE A 300 17.58 12.29 20.25
CA PHE A 300 17.55 11.94 21.67
C PHE A 300 16.94 13.08 22.48
N LEU A 301 15.98 12.76 23.35
CA LEU A 301 15.41 13.70 24.30
C LEU A 301 15.58 13.15 25.71
N VAL A 302 16.17 13.97 26.57
CA VAL A 302 16.33 13.68 27.99
C VAL A 302 15.52 14.68 28.77
N LYS A 303 14.67 14.20 29.68
CA LYS A 303 13.90 15.04 30.60
C LYS A 303 14.11 14.56 32.02
N PHE A 304 14.38 15.51 32.91
CA PHE A 304 14.56 15.29 34.33
C PHE A 304 13.60 16.20 35.11
N SER A 305 12.96 15.65 36.14
CA SER A 305 12.12 16.40 37.07
C SER A 305 12.42 15.98 38.49
N TYR A 306 12.68 16.96 39.36
CA TYR A 306 12.90 16.73 40.78
C TYR A 306 11.77 17.38 41.59
N TRP A 307 11.15 16.60 42.46
CA TRP A 307 10.14 17.06 43.41
C TRP A 307 10.78 17.35 44.76
N PHE A 308 10.60 18.58 45.27
CA PHE A 308 11.21 19.05 46.52
C PHE A 308 10.31 18.85 47.75
N GLY A 309 9.09 18.31 47.60
CA GLY A 309 8.15 18.14 48.70
C GLY A 309 8.33 16.81 49.43
N GLY A 310 8.57 16.88 50.74
CA GLY A 310 8.53 15.75 51.66
C GLY A 310 7.12 15.30 52.01
#